data_AF-A0AAW2VSK8-F1
#
_entry.id   AF-A0AAW2VSK8-F1
#
_cell.length_a   1.000
_cell.length_b   1.000
_cell.length_c   1.000
_cell.angle_alpha   90.00
_cell.angle_beta   90.00
_cell.angle_gamma   90.00
#
_symmetry.space_group_name_H-M   'P 1'
#
loop_
_entity.id
_entity.type
_entity.pdbx_description
1 polymer ?
#
loop_
_entity_poly.entity_id
_entity_poly.type
_entity_poly.pdbx_seq_one_letter_code
_entity_poly.pdbx_strand_id
1 'polypeptide(L)'
;MSDTLFDIYHNVESAKALWDALEAKYMTEDASSKKFLVSDLNNYKIVDSRPIMEQYNELLHILGQFSQHDLMMDEAIYVSSVIDKLPPSWKDFKHTLKHQKEELSLVQLDSHLRIEEYLRAQENDKPKGKDVVGSSSVNMVEIVEPPKPMTGKGKERS
;
A
#
# COMPACT_ATOMS: atom_id res chain seq x y z
N MET A 1 25.37 -49.33 -11.18
CA MET A 1 24.24 -48.44 -11.51
C MET A 1 24.86 -47.25 -12.21
N SER A 2 24.43 -46.92 -13.42
CA SER A 2 24.84 -45.71 -14.14
C SER A 2 23.99 -44.55 -13.64
N ASP A 3 24.60 -43.49 -13.12
CA ASP A 3 23.88 -42.26 -12.82
C ASP A 3 23.79 -41.44 -14.11
N THR A 4 22.63 -41.47 -14.74
CA THR A 4 22.40 -40.79 -16.03
C THR A 4 22.52 -39.27 -15.94
N LEU A 5 22.46 -38.65 -14.75
CA LEU A 5 22.81 -37.24 -14.60
C LEU A 5 24.33 -37.05 -14.66
N PHE A 6 25.09 -37.88 -13.95
CA PHE A 6 26.56 -37.85 -14.01
C PHE A 6 27.06 -38.09 -15.45
N ASP A 7 26.54 -39.12 -16.13
CA ASP A 7 26.94 -39.47 -17.51
C ASP A 7 26.65 -38.34 -18.52
N ILE A 8 25.63 -37.49 -18.28
CA ILE A 8 25.32 -36.33 -19.13
C ILE A 8 26.17 -35.10 -18.78
N TYR A 9 26.43 -34.86 -17.48
CA TYR A 9 26.95 -33.57 -17.00
C TYR A 9 28.41 -33.56 -16.52
N HIS A 10 29.11 -34.71 -16.47
CA HIS A 10 30.51 -34.79 -15.98
C HIS A 10 31.52 -33.96 -16.80
N ASN A 11 31.21 -33.61 -18.05
CA ASN A 11 32.08 -32.80 -18.92
C ASN A 11 31.82 -31.29 -18.85
N VAL A 12 30.94 -30.81 -17.95
CA VAL A 12 30.65 -29.38 -17.84
C VAL A 12 31.74 -28.67 -17.04
N GLU A 13 32.54 -27.86 -17.71
CA GLU A 13 33.81 -27.29 -17.22
C GLU A 13 33.68 -26.33 -16.01
N SER A 14 32.46 -25.92 -15.63
CA SER A 14 32.26 -25.12 -14.42
C SER A 14 30.91 -25.35 -13.75
N ALA A 15 30.87 -25.19 -12.43
CA ALA A 15 29.63 -25.25 -11.65
C ALA A 15 28.59 -24.21 -12.09
N LYS A 16 29.02 -23.04 -12.62
CA LYS A 16 28.10 -22.05 -13.21
C LYS A 16 27.47 -22.58 -14.49
N ALA A 17 28.26 -23.08 -15.44
CA ALA A 17 27.72 -23.64 -16.68
C ALA A 17 26.82 -24.86 -16.41
N LEU A 18 27.09 -25.63 -15.35
CA LEU A 18 26.21 -26.72 -14.91
C LEU A 18 24.90 -26.18 -14.34
N TRP A 19 24.94 -25.13 -13.51
CA TRP A 19 23.73 -24.46 -13.02
C TRP A 19 22.92 -23.89 -14.19
N ASP A 20 23.52 -23.07 -15.05
CA ASP A 20 22.90 -22.46 -16.23
C ASP A 20 22.22 -23.52 -17.13
N ALA A 21 22.85 -24.69 -17.31
CA ALA A 21 22.33 -25.78 -18.14
C ALA A 21 21.25 -26.65 -17.46
N LEU A 22 21.20 -26.69 -16.12
CA LEU A 22 20.10 -27.31 -15.36
C LEU A 22 18.91 -26.34 -15.29
N GLU A 23 19.18 -25.06 -15.08
CA GLU A 23 18.21 -23.96 -15.07
C GLU A 23 17.51 -23.86 -16.43
N ALA A 24 18.24 -23.76 -17.54
CA ALA A 24 17.64 -23.75 -18.89
C ALA A 24 16.83 -25.03 -19.24
N LYS A 25 17.11 -26.16 -18.58
CA LYS A 25 16.45 -27.45 -18.84
C LYS A 25 15.21 -27.70 -17.98
N TYR A 26 15.20 -27.22 -16.73
CA TYR A 26 14.13 -27.50 -15.76
C TYR A 26 13.37 -26.25 -15.30
N MET A 27 13.95 -25.07 -15.45
CA MET A 27 13.27 -23.75 -15.39
C MET A 27 12.93 -23.27 -16.81
N THR A 28 12.57 -24.20 -17.70
CA THR A 28 12.02 -23.86 -19.01
C THR A 28 10.72 -23.08 -18.78
N GLU A 29 10.70 -21.80 -19.17
CA GLU A 29 9.52 -20.96 -19.03
C GLU A 29 8.38 -21.47 -19.92
N ASP A 30 7.52 -22.33 -19.37
CA ASP A 30 6.31 -22.71 -20.09
C ASP A 30 5.44 -21.45 -20.28
N ALA A 31 4.95 -21.27 -21.51
CA ALA A 31 3.92 -20.30 -21.82
C ALA A 31 2.64 -20.55 -21.00
N SER A 32 2.43 -21.76 -20.48
CA SER A 32 1.42 -22.04 -19.45
C SER A 32 1.72 -21.31 -18.13
N SER A 33 2.95 -21.36 -17.61
CA SER A 33 3.35 -20.65 -16.37
C SER A 33 3.10 -19.15 -16.47
N LYS A 34 3.50 -18.52 -17.59
CA LYS A 34 3.23 -17.10 -17.84
C LYS A 34 1.72 -16.79 -17.89
N LYS A 35 0.91 -17.67 -18.48
CA LYS A 35 -0.57 -17.55 -18.48
C LYS A 35 -1.17 -17.75 -17.09
N PHE A 36 -0.63 -18.64 -16.27
CA PHE A 36 -1.08 -18.84 -14.89
C PHE A 36 -0.80 -17.60 -14.03
N LEU A 37 0.42 -17.03 -14.05
CA LEU A 37 0.72 -15.77 -13.36
C LEU A 37 -0.22 -14.62 -13.76
N VAL A 38 -0.52 -14.48 -15.06
CA VAL A 38 -1.49 -13.48 -15.56
C VAL A 38 -2.93 -13.80 -15.11
N SER A 39 -3.30 -15.08 -15.03
CA SER A 39 -4.60 -15.51 -14.49
C SER A 39 -4.70 -15.18 -12.99
N ASP A 40 -3.70 -15.54 -12.20
CA ASP A 40 -3.64 -15.34 -10.75
C ASP A 40 -3.66 -13.85 -10.41
N LEU A 41 -2.83 -13.04 -11.08
CA LEU A 41 -2.87 -11.57 -10.95
C LEU A 41 -4.26 -11.03 -11.25
N ASN A 42 -4.93 -11.45 -12.32
CA ASN A 42 -6.26 -10.93 -12.67
C ASN A 42 -7.36 -11.38 -11.68
N ASN A 43 -7.33 -12.66 -11.30
CA ASN A 43 -8.33 -13.27 -10.44
C ASN A 43 -8.21 -12.82 -8.97
N TYR A 44 -7.01 -12.52 -8.49
CA TYR A 44 -6.78 -12.05 -7.12
C TYR A 44 -7.66 -10.84 -6.76
N LYS A 45 -8.40 -10.94 -5.65
CA LYS A 45 -9.23 -9.89 -5.05
C LYS A 45 -8.82 -9.71 -3.59
N ILE A 46 -8.69 -8.47 -3.15
CA ILE A 46 -8.49 -8.15 -1.73
C ILE A 46 -9.88 -8.18 -1.06
N VAL A 47 -9.99 -8.78 0.12
CA VAL A 47 -11.26 -8.89 0.87
C VAL A 47 -11.17 -8.23 2.25
N ASP A 48 -12.29 -7.65 2.71
CA ASP A 48 -12.39 -6.97 4.01
C ASP A 48 -12.22 -7.91 5.23
N SER A 49 -12.19 -9.23 5.03
CA SER A 49 -12.11 -10.25 6.09
C SER A 49 -10.69 -10.65 6.49
N ARG A 50 -9.66 -10.01 5.92
CA ARG A 50 -8.24 -10.18 6.23
C ARG A 50 -7.55 -8.81 6.22
N PRO A 51 -6.41 -8.64 6.90
CA PRO A 51 -5.59 -7.43 6.74
C PRO A 51 -5.29 -7.15 5.26
N ILE A 52 -5.45 -5.90 4.85
CA ILE A 52 -5.11 -5.41 3.52
C ILE A 52 -3.59 -5.45 3.33
N MET A 53 -2.82 -5.21 4.39
CA MET A 53 -1.35 -5.25 4.33
C MET A 53 -0.81 -6.65 4.00
N GLU A 54 -1.39 -7.71 4.56
CA GLU A 54 -1.05 -9.11 4.23
C GLU A 54 -1.38 -9.41 2.75
N GLN A 55 -2.57 -9.00 2.32
CA GLN A 55 -3.08 -9.21 0.96
C GLN A 55 -2.31 -8.41 -0.10
N TYR A 56 -1.80 -7.23 0.27
CA TYR A 56 -0.88 -6.46 -0.55
C TYR A 56 0.46 -7.17 -0.72
N ASN A 57 0.99 -7.80 0.34
CA ASN A 57 2.23 -8.58 0.26
C ASN A 57 2.06 -9.87 -0.59
N GLU A 58 0.91 -10.56 -0.48
CA GLU A 58 0.54 -11.65 -1.39
C GLU A 58 0.55 -11.18 -2.86
N LEU A 59 -0.05 -10.02 -3.13
CA LEU A 59 -0.11 -9.43 -4.46
C LEU A 59 1.27 -8.97 -4.98
N LEU A 60 2.10 -8.35 -4.13
CA LEU A 60 3.49 -8.01 -4.45
C LEU A 60 4.33 -9.25 -4.76
N HIS A 61 4.09 -10.39 -4.12
CA HIS A 61 4.77 -11.64 -4.45
C HIS A 61 4.44 -12.09 -5.87
N ILE A 62 3.15 -12.08 -6.25
CA ILE A 62 2.71 -12.37 -7.63
C ILE A 62 3.39 -11.41 -8.62
N LEU A 63 3.40 -10.10 -8.32
CA LEU A 63 4.07 -9.10 -9.18
C LEU A 63 5.59 -9.31 -9.28
N GLY A 64 6.24 -9.78 -8.21
CA GLY A 64 7.66 -10.15 -8.24
C GLY A 64 7.96 -11.29 -9.22
N GLN A 65 7.02 -12.22 -9.41
CA GLN A 65 7.16 -13.32 -10.38
C GLN A 65 7.06 -12.84 -11.84
N PHE A 66 6.41 -11.71 -12.12
CA PHE A 66 6.38 -11.14 -13.47
C PHE A 66 7.78 -10.70 -13.92
N SER A 67 8.53 -10.04 -13.02
CA SER A 67 9.94 -9.68 -13.27
C SER A 67 10.87 -10.90 -13.40
N GLN A 68 10.51 -12.03 -12.77
CA GLN A 68 11.23 -13.31 -12.94
C GLN A 68 10.89 -14.03 -14.25
N HIS A 69 9.86 -13.59 -14.99
CA HIS A 69 9.39 -14.24 -16.22
C HIS A 69 9.36 -13.29 -17.42
N ASP A 70 10.17 -12.23 -17.42
CA ASP A 70 10.25 -11.21 -18.48
C ASP A 70 8.89 -10.59 -18.85
N LEU A 71 7.96 -10.53 -17.88
CA LEU A 71 6.65 -9.89 -18.00
C LEU A 71 6.65 -8.50 -17.37
N MET A 72 7.75 -7.76 -17.48
CA MET A 72 7.90 -6.46 -16.85
C MET A 72 6.88 -5.45 -17.39
N MET A 73 5.90 -5.10 -16.56
CA MET A 73 4.95 -4.02 -16.82
C MET A 73 5.39 -2.73 -16.12
N ASP A 74 4.85 -1.62 -16.60
CA ASP A 74 5.01 -0.29 -16.00
C ASP A 74 4.48 -0.23 -14.56
N GLU A 75 5.15 0.49 -13.66
CA GLU A 75 4.78 0.54 -12.24
C GLU A 75 3.40 1.17 -12.03
N ALA A 76 2.99 2.13 -12.87
CA ALA A 76 1.64 2.71 -12.80
C ALA A 76 0.55 1.69 -13.15
N ILE A 77 0.85 0.66 -13.95
CA ILE A 77 -0.06 -0.47 -14.22
C ILE A 77 -0.20 -1.36 -12.97
N TYR A 78 0.91 -1.68 -12.32
CA TYR A 78 0.90 -2.44 -11.06
C TYR A 78 0.12 -1.71 -9.97
N VAL A 79 0.44 -0.43 -9.74
CA VAL A 79 -0.22 0.44 -8.75
C VAL A 79 -1.71 0.58 -9.04
N SER A 80 -2.08 0.84 -10.29
CA SER A 80 -3.50 0.88 -10.71
C SER A 80 -4.21 -0.44 -10.46
N SER A 81 -3.56 -1.58 -10.75
CA SER A 81 -4.11 -2.92 -10.52
C SER A 81 -4.35 -3.20 -9.03
N VAL A 82 -3.42 -2.84 -8.14
CA VAL A 82 -3.61 -2.94 -6.68
C VAL A 82 -4.78 -2.05 -6.23
N ILE A 83 -4.77 -0.77 -6.62
CA ILE A 83 -5.82 0.20 -6.25
C ILE A 83 -7.19 -0.27 -6.75
N ASP A 84 -7.27 -0.90 -7.93
CA ASP A 84 -8.55 -1.41 -8.42
C ASP A 84 -9.04 -2.66 -7.71
N LYS A 85 -8.15 -3.46 -7.13
CA LYS A 85 -8.46 -4.68 -6.35
C LYS A 85 -8.90 -4.43 -4.91
N LEU A 86 -8.73 -3.21 -4.38
CA LEU A 86 -9.16 -2.84 -3.04
C LEU A 86 -10.67 -3.12 -2.83
N PRO A 87 -11.08 -3.62 -1.65
CA PRO A 87 -12.43 -4.08 -1.41
C PRO A 87 -13.43 -2.90 -1.32
N PRO A 88 -14.75 -3.16 -1.46
CA PRO A 88 -15.75 -2.09 -1.51
C PRO A 88 -15.78 -1.15 -0.30
N SER A 89 -15.36 -1.59 0.90
CA SER A 89 -15.30 -0.71 2.07
C SER A 89 -14.25 0.41 1.93
N TRP A 90 -13.22 0.20 1.09
CA TRP A 90 -12.12 1.13 0.85
C TRP A 90 -12.40 2.12 -0.32
N LYS A 91 -13.65 2.21 -0.80
CA LYS A 91 -14.03 2.99 -1.98
C LYS A 91 -13.56 4.45 -1.99
N ASP A 92 -13.59 5.15 -0.84
CA ASP A 92 -13.31 6.59 -0.79
C ASP A 92 -11.79 6.86 -0.73
N PHE A 93 -11.04 5.99 -0.06
CA PHE A 93 -9.57 5.96 -0.14
C PHE A 93 -9.10 5.60 -1.56
N LYS A 94 -9.71 4.60 -2.20
CA LYS A 94 -9.48 4.23 -3.61
C LYS A 94 -9.74 5.41 -4.56
N HIS A 95 -10.82 6.16 -4.36
CA HIS A 95 -11.09 7.40 -5.10
C HIS A 95 -10.02 8.46 -4.84
N THR A 96 -9.59 8.64 -3.59
CA THR A 96 -8.55 9.61 -3.20
C THR A 96 -7.23 9.34 -3.91
N LEU A 97 -6.75 8.09 -3.90
CA LEU A 97 -5.53 7.70 -4.63
C LEU A 97 -5.65 7.94 -6.15
N LYS A 98 -6.80 7.61 -6.76
CA LYS A 98 -7.04 7.83 -8.20
C LYS A 98 -7.12 9.30 -8.63
N HIS A 99 -7.24 10.23 -7.68
CA HIS A 99 -7.26 11.68 -7.94
C HIS A 99 -6.03 12.41 -7.37
N GLN A 100 -5.01 11.67 -6.90
CA GLN A 100 -3.70 12.22 -6.57
C GLN A 100 -3.02 12.75 -7.83
N LYS A 101 -2.37 13.91 -7.74
CA LYS A 101 -1.73 14.59 -8.89
C LYS A 101 -0.30 14.10 -9.18
N GLU A 102 0.30 13.45 -8.21
CA GLU A 102 1.64 12.89 -8.29
C GLU A 102 1.52 11.43 -8.72
N GLU A 103 2.44 10.98 -9.58
CA GLU A 103 2.57 9.57 -9.91
C GLU A 103 2.96 8.77 -8.66
N LEU A 104 2.24 7.67 -8.44
CA LEU A 104 2.33 6.90 -7.20
C LEU A 104 3.09 5.60 -7.46
N SER A 105 4.18 5.38 -6.72
CA SER A 105 4.93 4.11 -6.69
C SER A 105 4.31 3.09 -5.73
N LEU A 106 4.69 1.82 -5.86
CA LEU A 106 4.36 0.74 -4.92
C LEU A 106 4.89 1.03 -3.49
N VAL A 107 5.99 1.76 -3.35
CA VAL A 107 6.57 2.13 -2.03
C VAL A 107 5.72 3.20 -1.34
N GLN A 108 5.23 4.19 -2.10
CA GLN A 108 4.26 5.16 -1.58
C GLN A 108 2.91 4.47 -1.29
N LEU A 109 2.45 3.57 -2.16
CA LEU A 109 1.20 2.85 -1.98
C LEU A 109 1.20 1.97 -0.72
N ASP A 110 2.28 1.24 -0.41
CA ASP A 110 2.47 0.53 0.86
C ASP A 110 2.24 1.48 2.05
N SER A 111 2.92 2.64 2.02
CA SER A 111 2.85 3.64 3.08
C SER A 111 1.42 4.16 3.27
N HIS A 112 0.69 4.46 2.20
CA HIS A 112 -0.70 4.91 2.27
C HIS A 112 -1.64 3.80 2.77
N LEU A 113 -1.51 2.56 2.29
CA LEU A 113 -2.32 1.42 2.72
C LEU A 113 -2.13 1.13 4.21
N ARG A 114 -0.89 1.12 4.68
CA ARG A 114 -0.49 0.87 6.07
C ARG A 114 -1.03 1.92 7.04
N ILE A 115 -1.05 3.19 6.62
CA ILE A 115 -1.63 4.30 7.41
C ILE A 115 -3.16 4.19 7.46
N GLU A 116 -3.83 4.00 6.33
CA GLU A 116 -5.28 3.89 6.25
C GLU A 116 -5.80 2.66 7.03
N GLU A 117 -5.14 1.50 6.94
CA GLU A 117 -5.51 0.31 7.73
C GLU A 117 -5.42 0.58 9.24
N TYR A 118 -4.34 1.23 9.69
CA TYR A 118 -4.15 1.60 11.09
C TYR A 118 -5.18 2.62 11.58
N LEU A 119 -5.62 3.56 10.74
CA LEU A 119 -6.69 4.51 11.06
C LEU A 119 -8.05 3.81 11.19
N ARG A 120 -8.37 2.90 10.26
CA ARG A 120 -9.62 2.12 10.25
C ARG A 120 -9.71 1.17 11.44
N ALA A 121 -8.61 0.55 11.86
CA ALA A 121 -8.57 -0.28 13.07
C ALA A 121 -8.97 0.54 14.31
N GLN A 122 -8.33 1.70 14.52
CA GLN A 122 -8.64 2.60 15.63
C GLN A 122 -10.06 3.19 15.60
N GLU A 123 -10.71 3.29 14.44
CA GLU A 123 -12.11 3.70 14.37
C GLU A 123 -13.08 2.60 14.83
N ASN A 124 -12.78 1.33 14.50
CA ASN A 124 -13.57 0.18 14.93
C ASN A 124 -13.44 -0.12 16.44
N ASP A 125 -12.26 0.12 17.02
CA ASP A 125 -12.00 -0.07 18.47
C ASP A 125 -12.67 1.00 19.36
N LYS A 126 -13.20 2.09 18.80
CA LYS A 126 -13.93 3.10 19.59
C LYS A 126 -15.29 2.54 20.02
N PRO A 127 -15.60 2.52 21.33
CA PRO A 127 -16.91 2.08 21.79
C PRO A 127 -17.99 3.02 21.24
N LYS A 128 -18.96 2.47 20.49
CA LYS A 128 -20.10 3.24 19.93
C LYS A 128 -21.03 3.73 21.03
N GLY A 129 -20.65 4.87 21.63
CA GLY A 129 -21.21 5.40 22.87
C GLY A 129 -21.94 6.74 22.69
N LYS A 130 -23.16 6.66 22.18
CA LYS A 130 -24.19 7.73 22.07
C LYS A 130 -23.92 8.92 21.13
N ASP A 131 -25.01 9.27 20.44
CA ASP A 131 -25.22 10.53 19.76
C ASP A 131 -25.18 11.71 20.74
N VAL A 132 -24.41 12.74 20.39
CA VAL A 132 -24.65 14.11 20.85
C VAL A 132 -24.63 15.01 19.62
N VAL A 133 -25.81 15.43 19.19
CA VAL A 133 -25.95 16.59 18.29
C VAL A 133 -25.50 17.82 19.09
N GLY A 134 -24.27 18.28 18.85
CA GLY A 134 -23.61 19.30 19.66
C GLY A 134 -22.66 20.16 18.83
N SER A 135 -23.20 21.26 18.31
CA SER A 135 -22.58 22.39 17.61
C SER A 135 -21.06 22.41 17.38
N SER A 136 -20.67 22.80 16.17
CA SER A 136 -19.37 23.44 15.90
C SER A 136 -19.07 24.53 16.94
N SER A 137 -17.85 24.55 17.46
CA SER A 137 -17.31 25.58 18.35
C SER A 137 -16.00 26.13 17.78
N VAL A 138 -16.09 27.10 16.87
CA VAL A 138 -14.94 27.85 16.37
C VAL A 138 -14.44 28.77 17.48
N ASN A 139 -13.20 28.55 17.93
CA ASN A 139 -12.55 29.45 18.90
C ASN A 139 -12.17 30.78 18.23
N MET A 140 -13.09 31.75 18.28
CA MET A 140 -12.78 33.16 18.07
C MET A 140 -11.93 33.66 19.24
N VAL A 141 -10.65 33.95 19.02
CA VAL A 141 -9.82 34.64 20.01
C VAL A 141 -10.08 36.15 19.90
N GLU A 142 -10.93 36.66 20.78
CA GLU A 142 -11.19 38.09 20.88
C GLU A 142 -9.98 38.81 21.51
N ILE A 143 -9.25 39.59 20.71
CA ILE A 143 -8.13 40.41 21.18
C ILE A 143 -8.71 41.66 21.85
N VAL A 144 -8.97 41.57 23.15
CA VAL A 144 -9.41 42.70 23.98
C VAL A 144 -8.21 43.61 24.26
N GLU A 145 -8.23 44.84 23.73
CA GLU A 145 -7.21 45.85 24.03
C GLU A 145 -7.25 46.28 25.51
N PRO A 146 -6.09 46.54 26.15
CA PRO A 146 -6.05 46.99 27.54
C PRO A 146 -6.53 48.44 27.71
N PRO A 147 -7.46 48.74 28.64
CA PRO A 147 -8.00 50.08 28.82
C PRO A 147 -7.00 51.05 29.46
N LYS A 148 -6.96 52.29 28.95
CA LYS A 148 -6.10 53.37 29.46
C LYS A 148 -6.68 53.95 30.77
N PRO A 149 -5.88 54.14 31.84
CA PRO A 149 -6.37 54.73 33.08
C PRO A 149 -6.53 56.25 32.96
N MET A 150 -7.75 56.76 33.19
CA MET A 150 -8.01 58.19 33.39
C MET A 150 -8.31 58.46 34.87
N THR A 151 -7.31 58.86 35.65
CA THR A 151 -7.47 59.24 37.05
C THR A 151 -7.79 60.72 37.19
N GLY A 152 -9.04 61.07 37.51
CA GLY A 152 -9.44 62.46 37.73
C GLY A 152 -10.65 62.63 38.67
N LYS A 153 -10.38 63.06 39.92
CA LYS A 153 -11.36 63.65 40.85
C LYS A 153 -10.67 64.67 41.75
N GLY A 154 -11.33 65.80 42.03
CA GLY A 154 -11.04 66.66 43.20
C GLY A 154 -11.52 66.01 44.51
N LYS A 155 -11.49 66.62 45.70
CA LYS A 155 -11.33 68.04 46.14
C LYS A 155 -10.94 67.99 47.65
N GLU A 156 -10.65 69.02 48.46
CA GLU A 156 -10.72 70.49 48.43
C GLU A 156 -9.80 71.05 49.57
N ARG A 157 -9.48 72.37 49.57
CA ARG A 157 -8.87 73.17 50.67
C ARG A 157 -7.34 72.97 50.87
N SER A 158 -6.61 73.95 51.41
CA SER A 158 -7.03 75.30 51.90
C SER A 158 -6.60 76.43 50.96
#